data_AF-A0A7J2YLS1-F1
#
_entry.id   AF-A0A7J2YLS1-F1
#
_cell.length_a   1.000
_cell.length_b   1.000
_cell.length_c   1.000
_cell.angle_alpha   90.00
_cell.angle_beta   90.00
_cell.angle_gamma   90.00
#
_symmetry.space_group_name_H-M   'P 1'
#
loop_
_entity.id
_entity.type
_entity.pdbx_description
1 polymer ?
#
loop_
_entity_poly.entity_id
_entity_poly.type
_entity_poly.pdbx_seq_one_letter_code
_entity_poly.pdbx_strand_id
1 'polypeptide(L)'
;METHCHNEGAHVEFDKETFKKMFPNLANELETNEKKVAVNSVRTDVQSGEKAASERFAHYTPDVIDFIRRCDTKEQAEEIITYLEKRGEIKKEYAEKLKKQLEE
;
A
#
# COMPACT_ATOMS: atom_id res chain seq x y z
N MET A 1 14.82 -30.62 -15.78
CA MET A 1 15.86 -29.80 -15.14
C MET A 1 15.15 -28.96 -14.09
N GLU A 2 14.93 -29.53 -12.92
CA GLU A 2 14.15 -28.93 -11.84
C GLU A 2 15.10 -28.15 -10.93
N THR A 3 14.97 -26.83 -10.92
CA THR A 3 15.74 -25.96 -10.03
C THR A 3 15.16 -26.06 -8.62
N HIS A 4 15.82 -26.84 -7.76
CA HIS A 4 15.59 -26.81 -6.32
C HIS A 4 16.19 -25.51 -5.74
N CYS A 5 15.33 -24.51 -5.52
CA CYS A 5 15.67 -23.33 -4.73
C CYS A 5 15.82 -23.77 -3.26
N HIS A 6 17.05 -23.91 -2.79
CA HIS A 6 17.34 -24.07 -1.37
C HIS A 6 17.08 -22.73 -0.66
N ASN A 7 16.08 -22.70 0.21
CA ASN A 7 15.85 -21.60 1.14
C ASN A 7 16.73 -21.81 2.37
N GLU A 8 17.93 -21.24 2.37
CA GLU A 8 18.77 -21.18 3.57
C GLU A 8 18.25 -20.05 4.48
N GLY A 9 17.29 -20.40 5.35
CA GLY A 9 16.96 -19.55 6.48
C GLY A 9 18.13 -19.50 7.45
N ALA A 10 18.53 -18.30 7.88
CA ALA A 10 19.54 -18.14 8.94
C ALA A 10 19.01 -18.76 10.24
N HIS A 11 19.60 -19.88 10.66
CA HIS A 11 19.34 -20.47 11.97
C HIS A 11 20.08 -19.67 13.03
N VAL A 12 19.38 -18.74 13.69
CA VAL A 12 19.94 -17.98 14.80
C VAL A 12 19.49 -18.65 16.10
N GLU A 13 20.40 -19.34 16.78
CA GLU A 13 20.18 -19.80 18.15
C GLU A 13 20.32 -18.61 19.10
N PHE A 14 19.19 -18.01 19.49
CA PHE A 14 19.16 -16.98 20.53
C PHE A 14 18.73 -17.60 21.87
N ASP A 15 19.54 -17.41 22.90
CA ASP A 15 19.13 -17.68 24.27
C ASP A 15 18.00 -16.72 24.69
N LYS A 16 16.81 -17.27 24.92
CA LYS A 16 15.59 -16.49 25.22
C LYS A 16 15.77 -15.61 26.45
N GLU A 17 16.52 -16.09 27.45
CA GLU A 17 16.80 -15.35 28.68
C GLU A 17 17.69 -14.13 28.42
N THR A 18 18.74 -14.30 27.62
CA THR A 18 19.58 -13.19 27.18
C THR A 18 18.80 -12.15 26.37
N PHE A 19 17.93 -12.59 25.46
CA PHE A 19 17.08 -11.68 24.68
C PHE A 19 16.13 -10.85 25.57
N LYS A 20 15.50 -11.49 26.56
CA LYS A 20 14.63 -10.79 27.54
C LYS A 20 15.37 -9.76 28.36
N LYS A 21 16.62 -10.04 28.75
CA LYS A 21 17.47 -9.10 29.49
C LYS A 21 17.89 -7.91 28.62
N MET A 22 18.26 -8.16 27.37
CA MET A 22 18.73 -7.13 26.46
C MET A 22 17.59 -6.26 25.91
N PHE A 23 16.42 -6.86 25.66
CA PHE A 23 15.28 -6.20 25.02
C PHE A 23 13.95 -6.47 25.76
N PRO A 24 13.82 -6.06 27.03
CA PRO A 24 12.68 -6.42 27.88
C PRO A 24 11.33 -5.96 27.31
N ASN A 25 11.29 -4.74 26.76
CA ASN A 25 10.07 -4.19 26.17
C ASN A 25 9.67 -4.91 24.88
N LEU A 26 10.64 -5.23 24.00
CA LEU A 26 10.36 -5.95 22.76
C LEU A 26 9.92 -7.38 23.04
N ALA A 27 10.55 -8.05 24.01
CA ALA A 27 10.13 -9.37 24.44
C ALA A 27 8.69 -9.36 24.97
N ASN A 28 8.34 -8.35 25.77
CA ASN A 28 6.98 -8.16 26.26
C ASN A 28 6.00 -7.94 25.09
N GLU A 29 6.32 -7.06 24.13
CA GLU A 29 5.48 -6.81 22.95
C GLU A 29 5.25 -8.06 22.08
N LEU A 30 6.28 -8.91 21.94
CA LEU A 30 6.17 -10.19 21.24
C LEU A 30 5.32 -11.21 22.01
N GLU A 31 5.36 -11.21 23.35
CA GLU A 31 4.60 -12.14 24.19
C GLU A 31 3.13 -11.72 24.39
N THR A 32 2.86 -10.42 24.56
CA THR A 32 1.50 -9.92 24.84
C THR A 32 0.61 -9.89 23.61
N ASN A 33 1.19 -9.95 22.41
CA ASN A 33 0.49 -9.94 21.13
C ASN A 33 -0.38 -8.70 20.86
N GLU A 34 -0.27 -7.65 21.68
CA GLU A 34 -1.18 -6.49 21.63
C GLU A 34 -0.90 -5.53 20.46
N LYS A 35 0.34 -5.50 19.96
CA LYS A 35 0.79 -4.54 18.93
C LYS A 35 1.22 -5.23 17.64
N LYS A 36 0.33 -6.02 17.04
CA LYS A 36 0.61 -6.75 15.79
C LYS A 36 -0.06 -6.09 14.59
N VAL A 37 0.65 -6.08 13.47
CA VAL A 37 0.07 -5.85 12.14
C VAL A 37 0.03 -7.20 11.43
N ALA A 38 -1.16 -7.64 11.01
CA ALA A 38 -1.31 -8.87 10.27
C ALA A 38 -0.63 -8.73 8.88
N VAL A 39 0.22 -9.71 8.53
CA VAL A 39 0.76 -9.82 7.19
C VAL A 39 -0.30 -10.52 6.33
N ASN A 40 -1.03 -9.74 5.54
CA ASN A 40 -2.13 -10.25 4.73
C ASN A 40 -1.66 -11.03 3.49
N SER A 41 -0.38 -10.90 3.10
CA SER A 41 0.22 -11.70 2.03
C SER A 41 1.74 -11.69 2.14
N VAL A 42 2.36 -12.83 1.81
CA VAL A 42 3.79 -12.96 1.61
C VAL A 42 4.00 -13.17 0.12
N ARG A 43 4.81 -12.32 -0.53
CA ARG A 43 5.17 -12.48 -1.94
C ARG A 43 6.21 -13.58 -2.06
N THR A 44 5.75 -14.83 -2.07
CA THR A 44 6.60 -16.00 -2.34
C THR A 44 7.12 -16.00 -3.77
N ASP A 45 6.33 -15.43 -4.68
CA ASP A 45 6.62 -15.27 -6.09
C ASP A 45 5.79 -14.11 -6.67
N VAL A 46 6.15 -13.67 -7.88
CA VAL A 46 5.53 -12.52 -8.55
C VAL A 46 4.02 -12.73 -8.75
N GLN A 47 3.60 -13.93 -9.16
CA GLN A 47 2.19 -14.21 -9.46
C GLN A 47 1.32 -14.20 -8.20
N SER A 48 1.82 -14.81 -7.12
CA SER A 48 1.16 -14.78 -5.80
C SER A 48 1.05 -13.35 -5.25
N GLY A 49 2.09 -12.53 -5.48
CA GLY A 49 2.09 -11.13 -5.09
C GLY A 49 1.13 -10.24 -5.88
N GLU A 50 1.01 -10.46 -7.19
CA GLU A 50 0.04 -9.77 -8.05
C GLU A 50 -1.39 -10.16 -7.67
N LYS A 51 -1.67 -11.46 -7.49
CA LYS A 51 -3.00 -11.94 -7.10
C LYS A 51 -3.49 -11.35 -5.77
N ALA A 52 -2.63 -11.35 -4.74
CA ALA A 52 -2.98 -10.77 -3.44
C ALA A 52 -3.17 -9.24 -3.49
N ALA A 53 -2.42 -8.53 -4.34
CA ALA A 53 -2.61 -7.10 -4.55
C ALA A 53 -3.93 -6.82 -5.30
N SER A 54 -4.25 -7.61 -6.34
CA SER A 54 -5.49 -7.49 -7.10
C SER A 54 -6.73 -7.74 -6.24
N GLU A 55 -6.70 -8.73 -5.34
CA GLU A 55 -7.82 -9.01 -4.42
C GLU A 55 -8.10 -7.84 -3.46
N ARG A 56 -7.06 -7.13 -3.01
CA ARG A 56 -7.19 -6.00 -2.07
C ARG A 56 -7.81 -4.75 -2.70
N PHE A 57 -7.66 -4.57 -4.00
CA PHE A 57 -8.22 -3.45 -4.77
C PHE A 57 -9.42 -3.85 -5.64
N ALA A 58 -9.91 -5.09 -5.55
CA ALA A 58 -10.99 -5.62 -6.39
C ALA A 58 -12.30 -4.81 -6.33
N HIS A 59 -12.46 -3.96 -5.31
CA HIS A 59 -13.64 -3.11 -5.11
C HIS A 59 -13.32 -1.62 -4.92
N TYR A 60 -12.07 -1.21 -5.12
CA TYR A 60 -11.70 0.21 -5.03
C TYR A 60 -11.76 0.84 -6.41
N THR A 61 -12.82 1.61 -6.67
CA THR A 61 -12.93 2.52 -7.82
C THR A 61 -12.45 3.90 -7.41
N PRO A 62 -11.28 4.37 -7.88
CA PRO A 62 -10.76 5.68 -7.54
C PRO A 62 -11.73 6.78 -8.01
N ASP A 63 -11.93 7.80 -7.17
CA ASP A 63 -12.66 9.01 -7.56
C ASP A 63 -11.74 10.07 -8.17
N VAL A 64 -12.30 11.20 -8.60
CA VAL A 64 -11.52 12.32 -9.16
C VAL A 64 -10.44 12.83 -8.21
N ILE A 65 -10.69 12.84 -6.90
CA ILE A 65 -9.74 13.30 -5.89
C ILE A 65 -8.58 12.32 -5.78
N ASP A 66 -8.86 11.02 -5.89
CA ASP A 66 -7.83 9.99 -5.87
C ASP A 66 -6.88 10.09 -7.07
N PHE A 67 -7.38 10.49 -8.23
CA PHE A 67 -6.51 10.78 -9.38
C PHE A 67 -5.68 12.06 -9.16
N ILE A 68 -6.29 13.13 -8.67
CA ILE A 68 -5.59 14.40 -8.38
C ILE A 68 -4.48 14.19 -7.35
N ARG A 69 -4.72 13.40 -6.29
CA ARG A 69 -3.73 13.09 -5.24
C ARG A 69 -2.49 12.33 -5.73
N ARG A 70 -2.56 11.70 -6.91
CA ARG A 70 -1.47 10.95 -7.52
C ARG A 70 -0.72 11.76 -8.60
N CYS A 71 -1.14 13.00 -8.84
CA CYS A 71 -0.46 13.89 -9.78
C CYS A 71 0.78 14.50 -9.10
N ASP A 72 1.89 14.55 -9.84
CA ASP A 72 3.13 15.18 -9.43
C ASP A 72 3.13 16.69 -9.72
N THR A 73 2.35 17.11 -10.73
CA THR A 73 2.27 18.52 -11.15
C THR A 73 0.82 19.00 -11.25
N LYS A 74 0.67 20.32 -11.22
CA LYS A 74 -0.62 20.98 -11.36
C LYS A 74 -1.24 20.74 -12.73
N GLU A 75 -0.43 20.77 -13.79
CA GLU A 75 -0.87 20.56 -15.16
C GLU A 75 -1.46 19.15 -15.33
N GLN A 76 -0.87 18.14 -14.69
CA GLN A 76 -1.41 16.78 -14.69
C GLN A 76 -2.80 16.74 -14.02
N ALA A 77 -2.98 17.42 -12.90
CA ALA A 77 -4.26 17.49 -12.22
C ALA A 77 -5.34 18.20 -13.06
N GLU A 78 -4.98 19.27 -13.77
CA GLU A 78 -5.87 19.99 -14.69
C GLU A 78 -6.30 19.13 -15.89
N GLU A 79 -5.38 18.34 -16.45
CA GLU A 79 -5.67 17.39 -17.53
C GLU A 79 -6.65 16.31 -17.07
N ILE A 80 -6.42 15.73 -15.88
CA ILE A 80 -7.31 14.73 -15.28
C ILE A 80 -8.72 15.30 -15.07
N ILE A 81 -8.84 16.49 -14.48
CA ILE A 81 -10.15 17.13 -14.26
C ILE A 81 -10.86 17.34 -15.59
N THR A 82 -10.16 17.84 -16.60
CA THR A 82 -10.72 18.11 -17.93
C THR A 82 -11.14 16.82 -18.65
N TYR A 83 -10.36 15.75 -18.50
CA TYR A 83 -10.68 14.45 -19.06
C TYR A 83 -11.95 13.84 -18.45
N LEU A 84 -12.07 13.88 -17.11
CA LEU A 84 -13.24 13.36 -16.41
C LEU A 84 -14.51 14.19 -16.66
N GLU A 85 -14.37 15.51 -16.82
CA GLU A 85 -15.46 16.39 -17.25
C GLU A 85 -15.96 16.03 -18.66
N LYS A 86 -15.04 15.86 -19.62
CA LYS A 86 -15.39 15.48 -21.01
C LYS A 86 -16.10 14.13 -21.10
N ARG A 87 -15.77 13.20 -20.20
CA ARG A 87 -16.43 11.89 -20.09
C ARG A 87 -17.78 11.94 -19.36
N GLY A 88 -18.12 13.07 -18.74
CA GLY A 88 -19.33 13.21 -17.93
C GLY A 88 -19.26 12.49 -16.58
N GLU A 89 -18.07 12.11 -16.12
CA GLU A 89 -17.86 11.48 -14.81
C GLU A 89 -17.97 12.49 -13.67
N ILE A 90 -17.66 13.76 -13.95
CA ILE A 90 -17.88 14.89 -13.05
C ILE A 90 -18.65 16.00 -13.76
N LYS A 91 -19.47 16.74 -12.99
CA LYS A 91 -20.20 17.90 -13.50
C LYS A 91 -19.25 19.07 -13.71
N LYS A 92 -19.55 19.90 -14.71
CA LYS A 92 -18.81 21.13 -15.01
C LYS A 92 -18.58 22.03 -13.78
N GLU A 93 -19.62 22.28 -12.99
CA GLU A 93 -19.52 23.10 -11.76
C GLU A 93 -18.50 22.54 -10.77
N TYR A 94 -18.39 21.21 -10.69
CA TYR A 94 -17.44 20.55 -9.81
C TYR A 94 -16.03 20.58 -10.38
N ALA A 95 -15.87 20.41 -11.69
CA ALA A 95 -14.59 20.55 -12.39
C ALA A 95 -14.00 21.96 -12.21
N GLU A 96 -14.81 23.01 -12.38
CA GLU A 96 -14.39 24.41 -12.17
C GLU A 96 -13.96 24.67 -10.73
N LYS A 97 -14.69 24.12 -9.75
CA LYS A 97 -14.31 24.20 -8.33
C LYS A 97 -12.94 23.56 -8.09
N LEU A 98 -12.70 22.37 -8.64
CA LEU A 98 -11.43 21.65 -8.47
C LEU A 98 -10.27 22.41 -9.09
N LYS A 99 -10.45 22.99 -10.30
CA LYS A 99 -9.41 23.82 -10.93
C LYS A 99 -9.06 25.03 -10.08
N LYS A 100 -10.05 25.71 -9.50
CA LYS A 100 -9.81 26.83 -8.59
C LYS A 100 -8.99 26.41 -7.35
N GLN A 101 -9.26 25.23 -6.80
CA GLN A 101 -8.51 24.70 -5.66
C GLN A 101 -7.06 24.32 -5.97
N LEU A 102 -6.69 24.19 -7.25
CA LEU A 102 -5.30 23.96 -7.67
C LEU A 102 -4.46 25.26 -7.75
N GLU A 103 -5.12 26.42 -7.72
CA GLU A 103 -4.50 27.76 -7.80
C GLU A 103 -4.31 28.42 -6.42
N GLU A 104 -5.04 27.94 -5.41
CA GLU A 104 -5.02 28.44 -4.02
C GLU A 104 -3.94 27.73 -3.19
#